data_AF-A0A3S0VUK5-F1
#
_entry.id   AF-A0A3S0VUK5-F1
#
_cell.length_a   1.000
_cell.length_b   1.000
_cell.length_c   1.000
_cell.angle_alpha   90.00
_cell.angle_beta   90.00
_cell.angle_gamma   90.00
#
_symmetry.space_group_name_H-M   'P 1'
#
loop_
_entity.id
_entity.type
_entity.pdbx_description
1 polymer ?
#
loop_
_entity_poly.entity_id
_entity_poly.type
_entity_poly.pdbx_seq_one_letter_code
_entity_poly.pdbx_strand_id
1 'polypeptide(L)'
;MCCSKVYADTINNYMSIANNIPQMEIKADPQAQAWARSARHVLNITCESIAETLIQANETAKTQGKPIFCLPPGKQLNSITMNELIQQTYKEISSQRSDKDTMTVSQIALLGVSKQFPCQQNPAEKQMAHVATLLSH
;
A
#
# COMPACT_ATOMS: atom_id res chain seq x y z
N MET A 1 23.37 -12.26 0.83
CA MET A 1 22.07 -11.61 1.11
C MET A 1 22.37 -10.18 1.54
N CYS A 2 22.36 -9.22 0.61
CA CYS A 2 22.63 -7.81 0.96
C CYS A 2 21.38 -7.24 1.63
N CYS A 3 21.49 -6.91 2.92
CA CYS A 3 20.45 -6.19 3.65
C CYS A 3 20.49 -4.72 3.22
N SER A 4 19.82 -4.39 2.11
CA SER A 4 19.64 -3.01 1.69
C SER A 4 18.77 -2.31 2.72
N LYS A 5 19.38 -1.46 3.56
CA LYS A 5 18.62 -0.52 4.40
C LYS A 5 17.92 0.46 3.45
N VAL A 6 16.62 0.28 3.26
CA VAL A 6 15.80 1.20 2.47
C VAL A 6 15.53 2.42 3.35
N TYR A 7 16.05 3.58 2.94
CA TYR A 7 15.75 4.87 3.56
C TYR A 7 14.52 5.46 2.87
N ALA A 8 13.36 4.86 3.13
CA ALA A 8 12.08 5.40 2.69
C ALA A 8 11.39 6.11 3.84
N ASP A 9 10.56 7.09 3.48
CA ASP A 9 9.75 7.81 4.45
C ASP A 9 8.69 6.89 5.07
N THR A 10 8.27 7.25 6.28
CA THR A 10 7.27 6.48 7.02
C THR A 10 5.85 6.86 6.61
N ILE A 11 4.91 5.96 6.86
CA ILE A 11 3.48 6.24 6.69
C ILE A 11 3.02 7.44 7.54
N ASN A 12 3.69 7.73 8.66
CA ASN A 12 3.34 8.88 9.49
C ASN A 12 3.51 10.21 8.73
N ASN A 13 4.60 10.38 7.98
CA ASN A 13 4.80 11.59 7.18
C ASN A 13 3.73 11.72 6.07
N TYR A 14 3.44 10.60 5.40
CA TYR A 14 2.38 10.53 4.40
C TYR A 14 1.02 10.97 4.97
N MET A 15 0.64 10.43 6.13
CA MET A 15 -0.63 10.75 6.79
C MET A 15 -0.68 12.19 7.30
N SER A 16 0.45 12.72 7.78
CA SER A 16 0.57 14.13 8.17
C SER A 16 0.27 15.06 6.99
N ILE A 17 0.87 14.80 5.82
CA ILE A 17 0.61 15.57 4.59
C ILE A 17 -0.86 15.42 4.18
N ALA A 18 -1.35 14.19 4.06
CA ALA A 18 -2.71 13.90 3.62
C ALA A 18 -3.78 14.58 4.49
N ASN A 19 -3.60 14.59 5.81
CA ASN A 19 -4.54 15.21 6.74
C ASN A 19 -4.48 16.75 6.75
N ASN A 20 -3.36 17.34 6.33
CA ASN A 20 -3.17 18.79 6.31
C ASN A 20 -3.63 19.44 5.00
N ILE A 21 -3.67 18.70 3.88
CA ILE A 21 -4.15 19.21 2.58
C ILE A 21 -5.53 19.88 2.71
N PRO A 22 -6.58 19.24 3.26
CA PRO A 22 -7.91 19.87 3.34
C PRO A 22 -7.91 21.16 4.16
N GLN A 23 -7.12 21.20 5.23
CA GLN A 23 -7.01 22.38 6.10
C GLN A 23 -6.37 23.56 5.38
N MET A 24 -5.42 23.29 4.48
CA MET A 24 -4.72 24.32 3.72
C MET A 24 -5.52 24.77 2.49
N GLU A 25 -6.37 23.91 1.93
CA GLU A 25 -7.27 24.26 0.81
C GLU A 25 -8.38 25.25 1.21
N ILE A 26 -8.87 25.17 2.46
CA ILE A 26 -9.93 26.07 2.98
C ILE A 26 -9.37 27.44 3.35
N LYS A 27 -8.07 27.57 3.59
CA LYS A 27 -7.45 28.86 3.89
C LYS A 27 -7.50 29.75 2.65
N ALA A 28 -7.91 31.00 2.84
CA ALA A 28 -7.92 32.02 1.79
C ALA A 28 -6.51 32.58 1.46
N ASP A 29 -5.46 32.02 2.06
CA ASP A 29 -4.07 32.41 1.85
C ASP A 29 -3.48 31.75 0.57
N PRO A 30 -2.98 32.53 -0.41
CA PRO A 30 -2.42 31.99 -1.64
C PRO A 30 -1.26 31.01 -1.43
N GLN A 31 -0.43 31.23 -0.40
CA GLN A 31 0.70 30.36 -0.10
C GLN A 31 0.22 29.00 0.43
N ALA A 32 -0.76 28.98 1.33
CA ALA A 32 -1.39 27.77 1.83
C ALA A 32 -2.02 26.94 0.69
N GLN A 33 -2.72 27.60 -0.24
CA GLN A 33 -3.30 26.92 -1.40
C GLN A 33 -2.24 26.38 -2.37
N ALA A 34 -1.16 27.13 -2.60
CA ALA A 34 -0.04 26.66 -3.41
C ALA A 34 0.61 25.42 -2.77
N TRP A 35 0.84 25.46 -1.45
CA TRP A 35 1.33 24.31 -0.71
C TRP A 35 0.40 23.10 -0.85
N ALA A 36 -0.91 23.28 -0.71
CA ALA A 36 -1.88 22.18 -0.83
C ALA A 36 -1.86 21.53 -2.22
N ARG A 37 -1.78 22.33 -3.29
CA ARG A 37 -1.64 21.81 -4.67
C ARG A 37 -0.36 21.01 -4.85
N SER A 38 0.77 21.52 -4.37
CA SER A 38 2.06 20.82 -4.45
C SER A 38 2.07 19.54 -3.62
N ALA A 39 1.55 19.57 -2.39
CA ALA A 39 1.42 18.40 -1.53
C ALA A 39 0.55 17.31 -2.18
N ARG A 40 -0.60 17.69 -2.76
CA ARG A 40 -1.46 16.77 -3.52
C ARG A 40 -0.70 16.12 -4.68
N HIS A 41 0.07 16.92 -5.43
CA HIS A 41 0.86 16.41 -6.55
C HIS A 41 1.94 15.40 -6.09
N VAL A 42 2.64 15.68 -4.99
CA VAL A 42 3.60 14.75 -4.39
C VAL A 42 2.93 13.43 -3.99
N LEU A 43 1.76 13.47 -3.35
CA LEU A 43 1.04 12.26 -2.98
C LEU A 43 0.57 11.47 -4.22
N ASN A 44 0.12 12.16 -5.28
CA ASN A 44 -0.28 11.51 -6.53
C ASN A 44 0.90 10.77 -7.18
N ILE A 45 2.04 11.44 -7.36
CA ILE A 45 3.25 10.83 -7.93
C ILE A 45 3.73 9.66 -7.06
N THR A 46 3.69 9.81 -5.74
CA THR A 46 4.04 8.73 -4.81
C THR A 46 3.14 7.52 -5.01
N CYS A 47 1.83 7.74 -5.12
CA CYS A 47 0.86 6.67 -5.34
C CYS A 47 1.02 6.01 -6.71
N GLU A 48 1.26 6.78 -7.77
CA GLU A 48 1.52 6.26 -9.12
C GLU A 48 2.80 5.42 -9.15
N SER A 49 3.88 5.90 -8.54
CA SER A 49 5.16 5.19 -8.48
C SER A 49 5.04 3.88 -7.70
N ILE A 50 4.30 3.88 -6.57
CA ILE A 50 4.05 2.66 -5.80
C ILE A 50 3.14 1.71 -6.58
N ALA A 51 2.08 2.20 -7.23
CA ALA A 51 1.20 1.37 -8.05
C ALA A 51 1.98 0.66 -9.15
N GLU A 52 2.78 1.40 -9.91
CA GLU A 52 3.62 0.88 -10.97
C GLU A 52 4.58 -0.18 -10.44
N THR A 53 5.29 0.13 -9.34
CA THR A 53 6.23 -0.81 -8.71
C THR A 53 5.53 -2.10 -8.28
N LEU A 54 4.35 -2.00 -7.66
CA LEU A 54 3.58 -3.16 -7.22
C LEU A 54 3.05 -3.98 -8.39
N ILE A 55 2.61 -3.33 -9.48
CA ILE A 55 2.20 -4.02 -10.71
C ILE A 55 3.40 -4.77 -11.31
N GLN A 56 4.54 -4.12 -11.49
CA GLN A 56 5.76 -4.75 -12.04
C GLN A 56 6.23 -5.93 -11.17
N ALA A 57 6.26 -5.75 -9.85
CA ALA A 57 6.60 -6.82 -8.91
C ALA A 57 5.61 -7.99 -9.00
N ASN A 58 4.32 -7.69 -9.12
CA ASN A 58 3.28 -8.71 -9.22
C ASN A 58 3.32 -9.46 -10.56
N GLU A 59 3.59 -8.79 -11.68
CA GLU A 59 3.79 -9.45 -12.98
C GLU A 59 5.00 -10.39 -12.93
N THR A 60 6.10 -9.96 -12.31
CA THR A 60 7.27 -10.81 -12.08
C THR A 60 6.90 -12.03 -11.23
N ALA A 61 6.13 -11.84 -10.16
CA ALA A 61 5.70 -12.92 -9.28
C ALA A 61 4.70 -13.89 -9.95
N LYS A 62 3.83 -13.38 -10.84
CA LYS A 62 2.94 -14.18 -11.69
C LYS A 62 3.71 -15.13 -12.59
N THR A 63 4.82 -14.68 -13.21
CA THR A 63 5.66 -15.57 -14.04
C THR A 63 6.31 -16.70 -13.25
N GLN A 64 6.41 -16.56 -11.92
CA GLN A 64 6.90 -17.58 -11.00
C GLN A 64 5.76 -18.44 -10.40
N GLY A 65 4.52 -18.26 -10.88
CA GLY A 65 3.34 -18.97 -10.39
C GLY A 65 2.87 -18.52 -9.00
N LYS A 66 3.40 -17.41 -8.46
CA LYS A 66 3.11 -16.92 -7.11
C LYS A 66 2.76 -15.43 -7.12
N PRO A 67 1.64 -15.01 -7.72
CA PRO A 67 1.19 -13.62 -7.68
C PRO A 67 1.09 -13.10 -6.23
N ILE A 68 1.47 -11.84 -6.03
CA ILE A 68 1.38 -11.14 -4.74
C ILE A 68 -0.07 -10.71 -4.47
N PHE A 69 -0.80 -10.35 -5.52
CA PHE A 69 -2.23 -9.99 -5.48
C PHE A 69 -2.89 -10.24 -6.84
N CYS A 70 -4.21 -10.36 -6.86
CA CYS A 70 -4.99 -10.69 -8.05
C CYS A 70 -5.96 -9.58 -8.40
N LEU A 71 -5.48 -8.60 -9.17
CA LEU A 71 -6.28 -7.46 -9.61
C LEU A 71 -7.36 -7.91 -10.62
N PRO A 72 -8.66 -7.67 -10.34
CA PRO A 72 -9.73 -8.04 -11.26
C PRO A 72 -9.66 -7.28 -12.59
N PRO A 73 -10.19 -7.86 -13.69
CA PRO A 73 -10.31 -7.15 -14.96
C PRO A 73 -11.04 -5.81 -14.80
N GLY A 74 -10.54 -4.77 -15.46
CA GLY A 74 -11.11 -3.41 -15.41
C GLY A 74 -10.82 -2.61 -14.14
N LYS A 75 -10.16 -3.21 -13.14
CA LYS A 75 -9.62 -2.46 -11.99
C LYS A 75 -8.22 -1.95 -12.30
N GLN A 76 -7.87 -0.80 -11.72
CA GLN A 76 -6.56 -0.17 -11.87
C GLN A 76 -6.05 0.28 -10.51
N LEU A 77 -4.75 0.15 -10.29
CA LEU A 77 -4.06 0.81 -9.20
C LEU A 77 -3.61 2.18 -9.73
N ASN A 78 -4.44 3.21 -9.55
CA ASN A 78 -4.10 4.59 -9.91
C ASN A 78 -3.87 5.43 -8.65
N SER A 79 -3.50 6.71 -8.80
CA SER A 79 -3.19 7.59 -7.67
C SER A 79 -4.32 7.72 -6.66
N ILE A 80 -5.57 7.81 -7.12
CA ILE A 80 -6.76 7.94 -6.26
C ILE A 80 -6.97 6.66 -5.46
N THR A 81 -7.06 5.51 -6.15
CA THR A 81 -7.29 4.21 -5.50
C THR A 81 -6.18 3.87 -4.52
N MET A 82 -4.92 4.11 -4.89
CA MET A 82 -3.79 3.84 -3.99
C MET A 82 -3.80 4.76 -2.78
N ASN A 83 -4.09 6.06 -2.95
CA ASN A 83 -4.16 6.99 -1.82
C ASN A 83 -5.24 6.58 -0.81
N GLU A 84 -6.44 6.26 -1.29
CA GLU A 84 -7.55 5.78 -0.46
C GLU A 84 -7.17 4.51 0.30
N LEU A 85 -6.62 3.53 -0.43
CA LEU A 85 -6.25 2.24 0.11
C LEU A 85 -5.10 2.33 1.14
N ILE A 86 -4.10 3.19 0.91
CA ILE A 86 -3.02 3.46 1.87
C ILE A 86 -3.58 4.05 3.16
N GLN A 87 -4.41 5.10 3.05
CA GLN A 87 -5.01 5.76 4.22
C GLN A 87 -5.94 4.82 4.99
N GLN A 88 -6.77 4.05 4.29
CA GLN A 88 -7.67 3.07 4.91
C GLN A 88 -6.88 1.98 5.62
N THR A 89 -5.87 1.40 4.96
CA THR A 89 -5.04 0.34 5.54
C THR A 89 -4.35 0.83 6.81
N TYR A 90 -3.76 2.02 6.80
CA TYR A 90 -3.13 2.60 7.99
C TYR A 90 -4.11 2.78 9.17
N LYS A 91 -5.36 3.17 8.89
CA LYS A 91 -6.42 3.32 9.91
C LYS A 91 -6.86 1.96 10.46
N GLU A 92 -6.90 0.92 9.63
CA GLU A 92 -7.37 -0.42 10.00
C GLU A 92 -6.33 -1.30 10.70
N ILE A 93 -5.02 -0.99 10.60
CA ILE A 93 -3.99 -1.75 11.31
C ILE A 93 -4.19 -1.61 12.83
N SER A 94 -4.52 -2.75 13.45
CA SER A 94 -4.83 -2.95 14.87
C SER A 94 -3.58 -3.05 15.78
N SER A 95 -2.37 -2.77 15.27
CA SER A 95 -1.15 -2.83 16.08
C SER A 95 -1.03 -1.63 17.04
N GLN A 96 -0.12 -1.73 18.00
CA GLN A 96 0.31 -0.57 18.78
C GLN A 96 0.77 0.52 17.82
N ARG A 97 0.43 1.77 18.13
CA ARG A 97 0.68 2.93 17.26
C ARG A 97 2.16 3.06 16.88
N SER A 98 3.06 2.77 17.81
CA SER A 98 4.51 2.73 17.58
C SER A 98 4.93 1.84 16.42
N ASP A 99 4.27 0.69 16.27
CA ASP A 99 4.74 -0.35 15.35
C ASP A 99 4.31 -0.02 13.92
N LYS A 100 3.06 0.42 13.74
CA LYS A 100 2.57 0.80 12.41
C LYS A 100 3.14 2.12 11.90
N ASP A 101 3.46 3.06 12.79
CA ASP A 101 3.99 4.38 12.40
C ASP A 101 5.42 4.27 11.82
N THR A 102 6.11 3.15 12.04
CA THR A 102 7.45 2.88 11.47
C THR A 102 7.42 2.22 10.09
N MET A 103 6.26 1.75 9.63
CA MET A 103 6.14 1.14 8.31
C MET A 103 6.33 2.19 7.22
N THR A 104 6.96 1.79 6.11
CA THR A 104 7.07 2.63 4.93
C THR A 104 5.72 2.71 4.21
N VAL A 105 5.53 3.77 3.43
CA VAL A 105 4.31 3.95 2.62
C VAL A 105 4.07 2.74 1.70
N SER A 106 5.13 2.22 1.07
CA SER A 106 5.04 1.06 0.18
C SER A 106 4.67 -0.24 0.90
N GLN A 107 5.10 -0.44 2.16
CA GLN A 107 4.71 -1.60 2.96
C GLN A 107 3.21 -1.56 3.29
N ILE A 108 2.70 -0.40 3.67
CA ILE A 108 1.27 -0.18 3.93
C ILE A 108 0.45 -0.38 2.65
N ALA A 109 0.93 0.18 1.53
CA ALA A 109 0.30 0.01 0.23
C ALA A 109 0.21 -1.47 -0.17
N LEU A 110 1.32 -2.21 -0.05
CA LEU A 110 1.36 -3.63 -0.35
C LEU A 110 0.37 -4.43 0.51
N LEU A 111 0.35 -4.17 1.82
CA LEU A 111 -0.60 -4.80 2.74
C LEU A 111 -2.05 -4.55 2.31
N GLY A 112 -2.38 -3.31 1.98
CA GLY A 112 -3.72 -2.93 1.54
C GLY A 112 -4.11 -3.60 0.22
N VAL A 113 -3.22 -3.60 -0.77
CA VAL A 113 -3.50 -4.17 -2.10
C VAL A 113 -3.68 -5.68 -1.99
N SER A 114 -2.81 -6.37 -1.26
CA SER A 114 -2.94 -7.81 -1.03
C SER A 114 -4.20 -8.19 -0.24
N LYS A 115 -4.64 -7.34 0.70
CA LYS A 115 -5.90 -7.54 1.44
C LYS A 115 -7.13 -7.29 0.56
N GLN A 116 -7.11 -6.25 -0.25
CA GLN A 116 -8.23 -5.86 -1.12
C GLN A 116 -8.40 -6.81 -2.31
N PHE A 117 -7.29 -7.37 -2.81
CA PHE A 117 -7.26 -8.21 -4.01
C PHE A 117 -6.55 -9.55 -3.74
N PRO A 118 -7.08 -10.39 -2.83
CA PRO A 118 -6.47 -11.67 -2.52
C PRO A 118 -6.54 -12.59 -3.73
N CYS A 119 -5.45 -13.30 -4.02
CA CYS A 119 -5.48 -14.39 -4.98
C CYS A 119 -6.26 -15.58 -4.41
N GLN A 120 -7.06 -16.25 -5.24
CA GLN A 120 -7.67 -17.51 -4.85
C GLN A 120 -6.56 -18.54 -4.63
N GLN A 121 -6.48 -19.09 -3.41
CA GLN A 121 -5.59 -20.20 -3.13
C GLN A 121 -6.01 -21.39 -3.99
N ASN A 122 -5.04 -21.99 -4.67
CA ASN A 122 -5.29 -23.19 -5.45
C ASN A 122 -5.82 -24.27 -4.48
N PRO A 123 -6.94 -24.98 -4.76
CA PRO A 123 -7.50 -25.97 -3.84
C PRO A 123 -6.48 -27.01 -3.37
N ALA A 124 -5.50 -27.34 -4.21
CA ALA A 124 -4.38 -28.22 -3.89
C ALA A 124 -3.46 -27.67 -2.78
N GLU A 125 -3.13 -26.37 -2.79
CA GLU A 125 -2.31 -25.76 -1.74
C GLU A 125 -3.07 -25.68 -0.41
N LYS A 126 -4.39 -25.45 -0.48
CA LYS A 126 -5.27 -25.42 0.69
C LYS A 126 -5.38 -26.79 1.36
N GLN A 127 -5.42 -27.86 0.56
CA GLN A 127 -5.38 -29.25 1.06
C GLN A 127 -4.02 -29.61 1.66
N MET A 128 -2.91 -29.23 1.02
CA MET A 128 -1.57 -29.50 1.56
C MET A 128 -1.30 -28.76 2.86
N ALA A 129 -1.76 -27.51 3.00
CA ALA A 129 -1.66 -26.76 4.26
C ALA A 129 -2.49 -27.40 5.39
N HIS A 130 -3.69 -27.91 5.08
CA HIS A 130 -4.52 -28.64 6.03
C HIS A 130 -3.87 -29.96 6.48
N VAL A 131 -3.27 -30.71 5.56
CA VAL A 131 -2.55 -31.96 5.87
C VAL A 131 -1.29 -31.68 6.68
N ALA A 132 -0.52 -30.64 6.36
CA ALA A 132 0.65 -30.24 7.14
C ALA A 132 0.29 -29.89 8.59
N THR A 133 -0.85 -29.21 8.80
CA THR A 133 -1.34 -28.84 10.14
C THR A 133 -1.76 -30.07 10.95
N LEU A 134 -2.32 -31.10 10.30
CA LEU A 134 -2.69 -32.38 10.93
C LEU A 134 -1.48 -33.26 11.27
N LEU A 135 -0.37 -33.14 10.53
CA LEU A 135 0.86 -33.90 10.75
C LEU A 135 1.82 -33.24 11.75
N SER A 136 1.55 -31.99 12.14
CA SER A 136 2.32 -31.25 13.15
C SER A 136 1.77 -31.39 14.58
N HIS A 137 0.74 -32.23 14.77
CA HIS A 137 0.20 -32.66 16.07
C HIS A 137 0.47 -34.15 16.28
#